data_AF-A0A933N9Y3-F1
#
_entry.id   AF-A0A933N9Y3-F1
#
_cell.length_a   1.000
_cell.length_b   1.000
_cell.length_c   1.000
_cell.angle_alpha   90.00
_cell.angle_beta   90.00
_cell.angle_gamma   90.00
#
_symmetry.space_group_name_H-M   'P 1'
#
loop_
_entity.id
_entity.type
_entity.pdbx_description
1 polymer ?
#
loop_
_entity_poly.entity_id
_entity_poly.type
_entity_poly.pdbx_seq_one_letter_code
_entity_poly.pdbx_strand_id
1 'polypeptide(L)'
;MRVIELLTGDHLYMRQMVAKLQGWLKPLDAPRVAEAITFFEEFADLAHQRVEDEVVFRHLASAGAPGQPLRVMTREHELSRQYLAAAKSALPAAIHNDPEARTHVTENLSAFAALLGLHMKKEELVLFPLLEKKTAQSDEELYAEAVAARRVTTSDARYRELKLMAERAEHRKLGTAVVHMDASQPERTALVERKKPATNIGNVPEARTLTSEHHEHPATREPSHASHAGSASHAGGAPPSVGRVLYDDGNHQDLLLHDFTRGLSVQANVYLIIRGRAGIILDPGGPKVYPNVFEETRANLGGGHLRHIFLSHQDPDIGTSLNSWLMDTGATAWVSRLWTRFLPHFGIDRLLADRLRPIPDEGMVLDFEGADIVFVPAHFLHSPGNFQLYDPVSKILFSGDLGASVGVDDLQVTDFDAHVPQMIGFHKRYMASGRSLRAWAKMVRELDIRMIAPQHGAIFEGESLVSKFIDWCENLETGTDLFDNLYKLPSKATQGGSLDPEMD
;
A
#
# COMPACT_ATOMS: atom_id res chain seq x y z
N MET A 1 7.05 31.85 -22.69
CA MET A 1 6.75 30.88 -21.62
C MET A 1 6.03 29.74 -22.28
N ARG A 2 6.53 28.52 -22.09
CA ARG A 2 6.06 27.30 -22.78
C ARG A 2 5.06 26.56 -21.91
N VAL A 3 4.20 25.70 -22.48
CA VAL A 3 3.25 24.89 -21.68
C VAL A 3 3.97 23.99 -20.67
N ILE A 4 5.15 23.47 -21.02
CA ILE A 4 5.98 22.63 -20.14
C ILE A 4 6.53 23.46 -18.96
N GLU A 5 6.84 24.73 -19.16
CA GLU A 5 7.28 25.64 -18.09
C GLU A 5 6.13 26.01 -17.14
N LEU A 6 4.89 26.06 -17.66
CA LEU A 6 3.68 26.22 -16.85
C LEU A 6 3.48 25.00 -15.96
N LEU A 7 3.43 23.80 -16.55
CA LEU A 7 3.15 22.55 -15.85
C LEU A 7 4.25 22.18 -14.86
N THR A 8 5.53 22.17 -15.28
CA THR A 8 6.68 21.94 -14.38
C THR A 8 6.74 22.99 -13.26
N GLY A 9 6.31 24.22 -13.54
CA GLY A 9 6.15 25.29 -12.54
C GLY A 9 5.03 25.03 -11.52
N ASP A 10 4.01 24.24 -11.87
CA ASP A 10 2.97 23.78 -10.95
C ASP A 10 3.41 22.57 -10.11
N HIS A 11 4.28 21.71 -10.65
CA HIS A 11 4.86 20.58 -9.91
C HIS A 11 5.61 21.05 -8.66
N LEU A 12 6.25 22.23 -8.70
CA LEU A 12 6.90 22.84 -7.54
C LEU A 12 5.90 23.02 -6.38
N TYR A 13 4.73 23.61 -6.67
CA TYR A 13 3.67 23.86 -5.69
C TYR A 13 3.00 22.57 -5.22
N MET A 14 2.79 21.60 -6.12
CA MET A 14 2.28 20.28 -5.75
C MET A 14 3.25 19.52 -4.83
N ARG A 15 4.55 19.55 -5.13
CA ARG A 15 5.61 18.96 -4.28
C ARG A 15 5.70 19.63 -2.90
N GLN A 16 5.63 20.96 -2.84
CA GLN A 16 5.55 21.72 -1.57
C GLN A 16 4.36 21.26 -0.73
N MET A 17 3.16 21.15 -1.31
CA MET A 17 1.98 20.72 -0.56
C MET A 17 2.06 19.24 -0.14
N VAL A 18 2.54 18.33 -1.01
CA VAL A 18 2.72 16.91 -0.67
C VAL A 18 3.70 16.72 0.50
N ALA A 19 4.83 17.43 0.50
CA ALA A 19 5.81 17.36 1.59
C ALA A 19 5.25 17.85 2.93
N LYS A 20 4.27 18.76 2.90
CA LYS A 20 3.58 19.25 4.11
C LYS A 20 2.45 18.33 4.55
N LEU A 21 1.64 17.83 3.61
CA LEU A 21 0.61 16.84 3.84
C LEU A 21 1.16 15.62 4.62
N GLN A 22 2.31 15.07 4.21
CA GLN A 22 2.93 13.93 4.91
C GLN A 22 3.17 14.21 6.41
N GLY A 23 3.62 15.42 6.77
CA GLY A 23 3.79 15.85 8.16
C GLY A 23 2.47 16.18 8.88
N TRP A 24 1.37 16.42 8.14
CA TRP A 24 0.02 16.67 8.66
C TRP A 24 -0.84 15.41 8.77
N LEU A 25 -0.34 14.24 8.36
CA LEU A 25 -0.99 12.95 8.57
C LEU A 25 -0.56 12.25 9.88
N LYS A 26 0.60 12.61 10.45
CA LYS A 26 1.21 11.91 11.60
C LYS A 26 1.71 12.89 12.67
N PRO A 27 0.86 13.31 13.64
CA PRO A 27 -0.56 12.99 13.79
C PRO A 27 -1.45 13.78 12.80
N LEU A 28 -2.67 13.29 12.55
CA LEU A 28 -3.61 13.94 11.64
C LEU A 28 -4.05 15.33 12.13
N ASP A 29 -3.60 16.36 11.40
CA ASP A 29 -3.94 17.79 11.55
C ASP A 29 -5.08 18.16 10.59
N ALA A 30 -6.31 17.79 10.99
CA ALA A 30 -7.47 17.82 10.12
C ALA A 30 -7.77 19.18 9.44
N PRO A 31 -7.60 20.36 10.10
CA PRO A 31 -7.75 21.65 9.42
C PRO A 31 -6.74 21.88 8.29
N ARG A 32 -5.47 21.50 8.48
CA ARG A 32 -4.46 21.63 7.42
C ARG A 32 -4.63 20.58 6.32
N VAL A 33 -5.17 19.41 6.67
CA VAL A 33 -5.58 18.40 5.68
C VAL A 33 -6.79 18.87 4.85
N ALA A 34 -7.74 19.61 5.42
CA ALA A 34 -8.81 20.27 4.66
C ALA A 34 -8.25 21.33 3.69
N GLU A 35 -7.29 22.16 4.15
CA GLU A 35 -6.53 23.07 3.28
C GLU A 35 -5.84 22.28 2.13
N ALA A 36 -5.13 21.18 2.43
CA ALA A 36 -4.45 20.36 1.43
C ALA A 36 -5.39 19.74 0.39
N ILE A 37 -6.51 19.14 0.81
CA ILE A 37 -7.52 18.56 -0.11
C ILE A 37 -8.06 19.63 -1.06
N THR A 38 -8.42 20.81 -0.53
CA THR A 38 -8.92 21.94 -1.35
C THR A 38 -7.88 22.38 -2.38
N PHE A 39 -6.60 22.44 -1.99
CA PHE A 39 -5.52 22.72 -2.92
C PHE A 39 -5.43 21.65 -4.02
N PHE A 40 -5.46 20.36 -3.69
CA PHE A 40 -5.33 19.31 -4.71
C PHE A 40 -6.55 19.22 -5.64
N GLU A 41 -7.77 19.41 -5.14
CA GLU A 41 -8.97 19.49 -5.99
C GLU A 41 -8.92 20.70 -6.96
N GLU A 42 -8.55 21.89 -6.49
CA GLU A 42 -8.61 23.10 -7.33
C GLU A 42 -7.35 23.39 -8.16
N PHE A 43 -6.19 22.90 -7.72
CA PHE A 43 -4.89 23.13 -8.36
C PHE A 43 -4.38 21.93 -9.14
N ALA A 44 -4.35 20.73 -8.53
CA ALA A 44 -3.85 19.54 -9.23
C ALA A 44 -4.88 19.01 -10.24
N ASP A 45 -6.13 18.78 -9.82
CA ASP A 45 -7.18 18.29 -10.71
C ASP A 45 -7.71 19.41 -11.64
N LEU A 46 -8.42 20.40 -11.07
CA LEU A 46 -9.15 21.39 -11.88
C LEU A 46 -8.27 22.39 -12.66
N ALA A 47 -7.01 22.61 -12.29
CA ALA A 47 -6.13 23.56 -12.99
C ALA A 47 -5.02 22.90 -13.80
N HIS A 48 -4.31 21.92 -13.23
CA HIS A 48 -3.14 21.29 -13.84
C HIS A 48 -3.52 20.12 -14.76
N GLN A 49 -4.05 19.02 -14.20
CA GLN A 49 -4.47 17.82 -14.95
C GLN A 49 -5.51 18.15 -16.03
N ARG A 50 -6.34 19.19 -15.81
CA ARG A 50 -7.22 19.75 -16.85
C ARG A 50 -6.48 20.23 -18.10
N VAL A 51 -5.34 20.91 -17.96
CA VAL A 51 -4.51 21.32 -19.12
C VAL A 51 -3.91 20.09 -19.81
N GLU A 52 -3.62 19.04 -19.05
CA GLU A 52 -3.08 17.80 -19.60
C GLU A 52 -4.13 17.01 -20.39
N ASP A 53 -5.26 16.67 -19.77
CA ASP A 53 -6.40 15.99 -20.40
C ASP A 53 -6.89 16.75 -21.64
N GLU A 54 -7.13 18.07 -21.53
CA GLU A 54 -7.72 18.83 -22.62
C GLU A 54 -6.72 19.26 -23.70
N VAL A 55 -5.46 19.60 -23.36
CA VAL A 55 -4.50 20.20 -24.30
C VAL A 55 -3.33 19.27 -24.60
N VAL A 56 -2.60 18.77 -23.60
CA VAL A 56 -1.38 17.97 -23.82
C VAL A 56 -1.69 16.62 -24.46
N PHE A 57 -2.62 15.86 -23.90
CA PHE A 57 -2.97 14.52 -24.40
C PHE A 57 -3.60 14.61 -25.78
N ARG A 58 -4.43 15.63 -26.04
CA ARG A 58 -5.00 15.89 -27.38
C ARG A 58 -3.92 16.18 -28.43
N HIS A 59 -2.93 17.00 -28.11
CA HIS A 59 -1.84 17.30 -29.06
C HIS A 59 -0.93 16.10 -29.30
N LEU A 60 -0.59 15.36 -28.24
CA LEU A 60 0.16 14.10 -28.35
C LEU A 60 -0.58 13.06 -29.20
N ALA A 61 -1.87 12.85 -28.95
CA ALA A 61 -2.69 11.93 -29.76
C ALA A 61 -2.77 12.37 -31.24
N SER A 62 -2.98 13.66 -31.49
CA SER A 62 -3.03 14.23 -32.86
C SER A 62 -1.69 14.08 -33.59
N ALA A 63 -0.57 14.19 -32.87
CA ALA A 63 0.78 13.95 -33.38
C ALA A 63 1.19 12.47 -33.39
N GLY A 64 0.25 11.53 -33.24
CA GLY A 64 0.51 10.09 -33.29
C GLY A 64 1.42 9.60 -32.16
N ALA A 65 1.22 10.07 -30.94
CA ALA A 65 1.69 9.37 -29.74
C ALA A 65 0.85 8.11 -29.51
N PRO A 66 1.43 7.04 -28.91
CA PRO A 66 0.64 5.86 -28.55
C PRO A 66 -0.46 6.22 -27.55
N GLY A 67 -1.71 5.90 -27.87
CA GLY A 67 -2.85 6.25 -27.02
C GLY A 67 -2.91 5.51 -25.67
N GLN A 68 -2.17 4.41 -25.52
CA GLN A 68 -2.11 3.61 -24.30
C GLN A 68 -1.47 4.39 -23.12
N PRO A 69 -0.24 4.93 -23.22
CA PRO A 69 0.34 5.86 -22.23
C PRO A 69 -0.59 7.01 -21.82
N LEU A 70 -1.27 7.66 -22.78
CA LEU A 70 -2.19 8.77 -22.47
C LEU A 70 -3.38 8.29 -21.63
N ARG A 71 -3.94 7.12 -21.94
CA ARG A 71 -5.02 6.50 -21.16
C ARG A 71 -4.60 6.06 -19.76
N VAL A 72 -3.30 5.80 -19.51
CA VAL A 72 -2.79 5.60 -18.14
C VAL A 72 -2.91 6.91 -17.36
N MET A 73 -2.41 8.01 -17.90
CA MET A 73 -2.40 9.30 -17.21
C MET A 73 -3.83 9.75 -16.84
N THR A 74 -4.77 9.75 -17.79
CA THR A 74 -6.19 10.05 -17.50
C THR A 74 -6.80 9.12 -16.44
N ARG A 75 -6.42 7.83 -16.41
CA ARG A 75 -6.88 6.89 -15.37
C ARG A 75 -6.27 7.19 -13.99
N GLU A 76 -5.06 7.72 -13.95
CA GLU A 76 -4.46 8.22 -12.70
C GLU A 76 -5.10 9.53 -12.23
N HIS A 77 -5.60 10.40 -13.13
CA HIS A 77 -6.44 11.53 -12.74
C HIS A 77 -7.74 11.03 -12.09
N GLU A 78 -8.41 10.02 -12.68
CA GLU A 78 -9.60 9.40 -12.10
C GLU A 78 -9.34 8.78 -10.72
N LEU A 79 -8.20 8.10 -10.53
CA LEU A 79 -7.84 7.49 -9.25
C LEU A 79 -7.42 8.54 -8.20
N SER A 80 -6.75 9.61 -8.63
CA SER A 80 -6.43 10.77 -7.80
C SER A 80 -7.70 11.42 -7.24
N ARG A 81 -8.70 11.65 -8.11
CA ARG A 81 -10.03 12.16 -7.71
C ARG A 81 -10.75 11.21 -6.73
N GLN A 82 -10.63 9.89 -6.91
CA GLN A 82 -11.21 8.90 -5.99
C GLN A 82 -10.60 8.97 -4.58
N TYR A 83 -9.26 9.02 -4.47
CA TYR A 83 -8.59 9.14 -3.17
C TYR A 83 -8.92 10.46 -2.45
N LEU A 84 -8.96 11.58 -3.18
CA LEU A 84 -9.37 12.87 -2.61
C LEU A 84 -10.82 12.84 -2.11
N ALA A 85 -11.74 12.28 -2.90
CA ALA A 85 -13.15 12.17 -2.52
C ALA A 85 -13.36 11.28 -1.27
N ALA A 86 -12.67 10.13 -1.20
CA ALA A 86 -12.73 9.21 -0.06
C ALA A 86 -12.19 9.87 1.23
N ALA A 87 -11.01 10.52 1.15
CA ALA A 87 -10.45 11.27 2.27
C ALA A 87 -11.38 12.41 2.71
N LYS A 88 -11.91 13.19 1.77
CA LYS A 88 -12.84 14.30 2.02
C LYS A 88 -14.15 13.84 2.68
N SER A 89 -14.65 12.66 2.30
CA SER A 89 -15.85 12.06 2.91
C SER A 89 -15.63 11.58 4.35
N ALA A 90 -14.43 11.09 4.68
CA ALA A 90 -14.09 10.64 6.04
C ALA A 90 -13.68 11.80 6.97
N LEU A 91 -13.20 12.92 6.42
CA LEU A 91 -12.64 14.04 7.20
C LEU A 91 -13.55 14.60 8.31
N PRO A 92 -14.89 14.73 8.14
CA PRO A 92 -15.77 15.21 9.22
C PRO A 92 -15.74 14.32 10.47
N ALA A 93 -15.73 12.98 10.31
CA ALA A 93 -15.62 12.06 11.44
C ALA A 93 -14.19 12.08 12.03
N ALA A 94 -13.17 12.20 11.18
CA ALA A 94 -11.77 12.29 11.62
C ALA A 94 -11.47 13.55 12.46
N ILE A 95 -12.20 14.65 12.24
CA ILE A 95 -12.20 15.87 13.08
C ILE A 95 -12.75 15.59 14.49
N HIS A 96 -13.76 14.74 14.60
CA HIS A 96 -14.34 14.30 15.88
C HIS A 96 -13.53 13.18 16.58
N ASN A 97 -12.30 12.94 16.13
CA ASN A 97 -11.36 11.93 16.61
C ASN A 97 -11.78 10.46 16.40
N ASP A 98 -12.68 10.18 15.46
CA ASP A 98 -13.03 8.80 15.09
C ASP A 98 -11.81 8.02 14.55
N PRO A 99 -11.42 6.87 15.14
CA PRO A 99 -10.19 6.17 14.74
C PRO A 99 -10.22 5.59 13.32
N GLU A 100 -11.37 5.08 12.88
CA GLU A 100 -11.53 4.46 11.56
C GLU A 100 -11.44 5.55 10.48
N ALA A 101 -12.17 6.65 10.65
CA ALA A 101 -12.12 7.80 9.75
C ALA A 101 -10.74 8.46 9.70
N ARG A 102 -10.04 8.59 10.84
CA ARG A 102 -8.64 9.09 10.87
C ARG A 102 -7.70 8.19 10.08
N THR A 103 -7.90 6.88 10.17
CA THR A 103 -7.15 5.89 9.38
C THR A 103 -7.49 6.02 7.90
N HIS A 104 -8.78 6.09 7.54
CA HIS A 104 -9.25 6.23 6.16
C HIS A 104 -8.73 7.50 5.48
N VAL A 105 -8.75 8.65 6.17
CA VAL A 105 -8.13 9.91 5.69
C VAL A 105 -6.62 9.71 5.47
N THR A 106 -5.93 9.08 6.41
CA THR A 106 -4.48 8.87 6.37
C THR A 106 -4.06 7.95 5.22
N GLU A 107 -4.76 6.84 5.00
CA GLU A 107 -4.46 5.91 3.91
C GLU A 107 -4.70 6.52 2.54
N ASN A 108 -5.89 7.09 2.30
CA ASN A 108 -6.23 7.67 1.00
C ASN A 108 -5.28 8.82 0.62
N LEU A 109 -4.93 9.70 1.56
CA LEU A 109 -4.03 10.82 1.28
C LEU A 109 -2.57 10.38 1.15
N SER A 110 -2.16 9.28 1.78
CA SER A 110 -0.84 8.67 1.54
C SER A 110 -0.77 8.03 0.15
N ALA A 111 -1.83 7.32 -0.28
CA ALA A 111 -1.93 6.72 -1.61
C ALA A 111 -1.99 7.79 -2.71
N PHE A 112 -2.78 8.85 -2.52
CA PHE A 112 -2.81 10.03 -3.39
C PHE A 112 -1.43 10.67 -3.53
N ALA A 113 -0.73 10.92 -2.42
CA ALA A 113 0.60 11.54 -2.43
C ALA A 113 1.65 10.69 -3.16
N ALA A 114 1.58 9.36 -3.02
CA ALA A 114 2.44 8.43 -3.75
C ALA A 114 2.11 8.42 -5.26
N LEU A 115 0.83 8.34 -5.62
CA LEU A 115 0.34 8.37 -7.00
C LEU A 115 0.79 9.65 -7.72
N LEU A 116 0.47 10.83 -7.17
CA LEU A 116 0.83 12.12 -7.75
C LEU A 116 2.36 12.28 -7.87
N GLY A 117 3.13 11.71 -6.93
CA GLY A 117 4.60 11.69 -6.97
C GLY A 117 5.21 10.81 -8.07
N LEU A 118 4.50 9.77 -8.53
CA LEU A 118 4.91 8.93 -9.66
C LEU A 118 4.38 9.48 -11.00
N HIS A 119 3.20 10.09 -10.97
CA HIS A 119 2.57 10.80 -12.07
C HIS A 119 3.49 11.92 -12.60
N MET A 120 3.85 12.89 -11.74
CA MET A 120 4.78 14.00 -12.08
C MET A 120 6.14 13.55 -12.63
N LYS A 121 6.61 12.35 -12.28
CA LYS A 121 7.84 11.78 -12.86
C LYS A 121 7.63 11.31 -14.30
N LYS A 122 6.48 10.70 -14.61
CA LYS A 122 6.14 10.29 -15.98
C LYS A 122 5.86 11.49 -16.88
N GLU A 123 5.28 12.56 -16.35
CA GLU A 123 5.20 13.85 -17.01
C GLU A 123 6.60 14.36 -17.42
N GLU A 124 7.48 14.60 -16.45
CA GLU A 124 8.79 15.23 -16.68
C GLU A 124 9.76 14.36 -17.49
N LEU A 125 9.72 13.03 -17.31
CA LEU A 125 10.68 12.11 -17.94
C LEU A 125 10.19 11.52 -19.28
N VAL A 126 8.87 11.53 -19.55
CA VAL A 126 8.29 10.87 -20.74
C VAL A 126 7.33 11.80 -21.49
N LEU A 127 6.32 12.37 -20.84
CA LEU A 127 5.25 13.10 -21.51
C LEU A 127 5.73 14.43 -22.10
N PHE A 128 6.40 15.27 -21.30
CA PHE A 128 6.88 16.58 -21.73
C PHE A 128 8.02 16.44 -22.78
N PRO A 129 9.02 15.55 -22.61
CA PRO A 129 10.01 15.28 -23.66
C PRO A 129 9.43 14.67 -24.94
N LEU A 130 8.26 14.02 -24.87
CA LEU A 130 7.53 13.57 -26.06
C LEU A 130 6.77 14.72 -26.72
N LEU A 131 6.20 15.65 -25.94
CA LEU A 131 5.50 16.84 -26.43
C LEU A 131 6.45 17.78 -27.20
N GLU A 132 7.64 18.07 -26.65
CA GLU A 132 8.67 18.87 -27.34
C GLU A 132 9.07 18.27 -28.70
N LYS A 133 9.08 16.94 -28.82
CA LYS A 133 9.46 16.22 -30.04
C LYS A 133 8.34 16.04 -31.06
N LYS A 134 7.08 16.32 -30.69
CA LYS A 134 5.89 16.01 -31.51
C LYS A 134 4.96 17.20 -31.77
N THR A 135 5.06 18.30 -31.03
CA THR A 135 4.25 19.49 -31.36
C THR A 135 4.68 20.11 -32.69
N ALA A 136 3.69 20.42 -33.54
CA ALA A 136 3.86 21.24 -34.74
C ALA A 136 3.31 22.67 -34.56
N GLN A 137 2.64 22.93 -33.42
CA GLN A 137 2.12 24.23 -32.99
C GLN A 137 3.24 24.98 -32.25
N SER A 138 3.27 26.31 -32.34
CA SER A 138 4.28 27.11 -31.64
C SER A 138 4.09 27.10 -30.11
N ASP A 139 5.18 27.31 -29.38
CA ASP A 139 5.18 27.42 -27.92
C ASP A 139 4.19 28.49 -27.40
N GLU A 140 4.00 29.58 -28.14
CA GLU A 140 3.13 30.70 -27.75
C GLU A 140 1.64 30.34 -27.91
N GLU A 141 1.27 29.71 -29.02
CA GLU A 141 -0.11 29.24 -29.27
C GLU A 141 -0.50 28.13 -28.27
N LEU A 142 0.37 27.13 -28.09
CA LEU A 142 0.13 26.00 -27.19
C LEU A 142 0.06 26.46 -25.71
N TYR A 143 0.86 27.46 -25.32
CA TYR A 143 0.77 28.10 -24.01
C TYR A 143 -0.51 28.94 -23.84
N ALA A 144 -0.92 29.71 -24.85
CA ALA A 144 -2.16 30.47 -24.82
C ALA A 144 -3.39 29.55 -24.68
N GLU A 145 -3.37 28.40 -25.35
CA GLU A 145 -4.40 27.37 -25.27
C GLU A 145 -4.45 26.69 -23.89
N ALA A 146 -3.30 26.36 -23.31
CA ALA A 146 -3.20 25.86 -21.93
C ALA A 146 -3.77 26.87 -20.90
N VAL A 147 -3.44 28.16 -21.05
CA VAL A 147 -4.01 29.21 -20.20
C VAL A 147 -5.53 29.36 -20.40
N ALA A 148 -6.04 29.16 -21.62
CA ALA A 148 -7.48 29.17 -21.88
C ALA A 148 -8.19 27.97 -21.25
N ALA A 149 -7.67 26.75 -21.41
CA ALA A 149 -8.24 25.52 -20.82
C ALA A 149 -8.34 25.61 -19.29
N ARG A 150 -7.26 26.04 -18.62
CA ARG A 150 -7.25 26.28 -17.17
C ARG A 150 -8.32 27.28 -16.72
N ARG A 151 -8.49 28.38 -17.46
CA ARG A 151 -9.41 29.48 -17.11
C ARG A 151 -10.89 29.09 -17.13
N VAL A 152 -11.27 27.96 -17.73
CA VAL A 152 -12.65 27.44 -17.71
C VAL A 152 -13.10 27.07 -16.28
N THR A 153 -12.17 26.57 -15.47
CA THR A 153 -12.40 26.10 -14.09
C THR A 153 -11.72 27.01 -13.06
N THR A 154 -10.44 27.33 -13.26
CA THR A 154 -9.60 28.01 -12.27
C THR A 154 -9.09 29.34 -12.81
N SER A 155 -9.74 30.42 -12.39
CA SER A 155 -9.42 31.80 -12.79
C SER A 155 -8.00 32.23 -12.41
N ASP A 156 -7.44 33.20 -13.13
CA ASP A 156 -6.10 33.76 -12.85
C ASP A 156 -5.96 34.40 -11.45
N ALA A 157 -7.07 34.75 -10.79
CA ALA A 157 -7.07 35.18 -9.39
C ALA A 157 -6.89 33.97 -8.46
N ARG A 158 -7.76 32.95 -8.61
CA ARG A 158 -7.76 31.74 -7.77
C ARG A 158 -6.48 30.91 -7.97
N TYR A 159 -5.99 30.79 -9.19
CA TYR A 159 -4.73 30.12 -9.51
C TYR A 159 -3.52 30.75 -8.80
N ARG A 160 -3.48 32.08 -8.67
CA ARG A 160 -2.44 32.77 -7.87
C ARG A 160 -2.65 32.58 -6.37
N GLU A 161 -3.90 32.55 -5.90
CA GLU A 161 -4.21 32.26 -4.50
C GLU A 161 -3.78 30.84 -4.08
N LEU A 162 -3.98 29.85 -4.94
CA LEU A 162 -3.56 28.46 -4.71
C LEU A 162 -2.03 28.31 -4.67
N LYS A 163 -1.28 29.05 -5.50
CA LYS A 163 0.19 29.11 -5.40
C LYS A 163 0.65 29.74 -4.08
N LEU A 164 0.06 30.87 -3.69
CA LEU A 164 0.29 31.50 -2.38
C LEU A 164 -0.11 30.57 -1.21
N MET A 165 -1.05 29.65 -1.40
CA MET A 165 -1.46 28.67 -0.39
C MET A 165 -0.36 27.62 -0.12
N ALA A 166 0.27 27.10 -1.17
CA ALA A 166 1.43 26.21 -1.04
C ALA A 166 2.67 26.94 -0.45
N GLU A 167 2.95 28.17 -0.86
CA GLU A 167 4.03 29.01 -0.28
C GLU A 167 3.80 29.28 1.22
N ARG A 168 2.54 29.54 1.62
CA ARG A 168 2.15 29.68 3.04
C ARG A 168 2.31 28.36 3.81
N ALA A 169 2.01 27.22 3.19
CA ALA A 169 2.26 25.91 3.79
C ALA A 169 3.76 25.66 4.00
N GLU A 170 4.62 26.13 3.09
CA GLU A 170 6.07 26.05 3.24
C GLU A 170 6.58 26.86 4.45
N HIS A 171 6.16 28.13 4.59
CA HIS A 171 6.72 29.03 5.60
C HIS A 171 6.12 28.93 7.01
N ARG A 172 4.94 28.30 7.21
CA ARG A 172 4.40 28.07 8.57
C ARG A 172 5.25 27.01 9.32
N LYS A 173 6.04 27.45 10.30
CA LYS A 173 6.58 26.56 11.35
C LYS A 173 5.45 25.95 12.18
N LEU A 174 5.69 24.81 12.83
CA LEU A 174 4.76 24.28 13.84
C LEU A 174 4.70 25.23 15.04
N GLY A 175 3.65 26.05 15.09
CA GLY A 175 3.26 26.84 16.25
C GLY A 175 1.80 26.57 16.59
N THR A 176 1.52 26.25 17.85
CA THR A 176 0.16 26.08 18.38
C THR A 176 -0.54 27.43 18.48
N ALA A 177 -1.51 27.68 17.60
CA ALA A 177 -2.40 28.83 17.71
C ALA A 177 -3.58 28.50 18.62
N VAL A 178 -3.44 28.76 19.92
CA VAL A 178 -4.59 28.76 20.84
C VAL A 178 -5.44 29.99 20.52
N VAL A 179 -6.60 29.77 19.89
CA VAL A 179 -7.56 30.84 19.60
C VAL A 179 -8.31 31.20 20.88
N HIS A 180 -7.87 32.26 21.55
CA HIS A 180 -8.73 32.95 22.50
C HIS A 180 -9.90 33.58 21.76
N MET A 181 -11.11 33.06 21.97
CA MET A 181 -12.34 33.75 21.57
C MET A 181 -12.60 34.90 22.55
N ASP A 182 -12.29 36.12 22.14
CA ASP A 182 -12.86 37.32 22.75
C ASP A 182 -14.27 37.54 22.17
N ALA A 183 -15.21 37.97 23.02
CA ALA A 183 -16.64 37.90 22.74
C ALA A 183 -17.30 39.28 22.82
N SER A 184 -17.10 40.11 21.79
CA SER A 184 -17.77 41.40 21.66
C SER A 184 -19.09 41.31 20.87
N GLN A 185 -20.16 41.70 21.57
CA GLN A 185 -21.58 41.75 21.19
C GLN A 185 -21.89 42.58 19.91
N PRO A 186 -23.05 42.38 19.24
CA PRO A 186 -24.39 42.68 19.82
C PRO A 186 -25.52 41.68 19.40
N GLU A 187 -26.81 41.76 19.79
CA GLU A 187 -27.66 42.81 20.42
C GLU A 187 -28.59 42.30 21.56
N ARG A 188 -29.19 43.27 22.27
CA ARG A 188 -30.50 43.34 23.00
C ARG A 188 -31.41 42.08 22.99
N THR A 189 -32.22 41.76 24.02
CA THR A 189 -33.01 42.65 24.91
C THR A 189 -33.53 41.93 26.18
N ALA A 190 -34.01 42.71 27.16
CA ALA A 190 -35.01 42.37 28.20
C ALA A 190 -34.56 41.80 29.57
N LEU A 191 -35.19 42.37 30.60
CA LEU A 191 -34.99 42.25 32.05
C LEU A 191 -35.32 40.85 32.63
N VAL A 192 -34.70 40.49 33.78
CA VAL A 192 -35.37 40.48 35.12
C VAL A 192 -34.37 40.23 36.28
N GLU A 193 -34.73 40.83 37.42
CA GLU A 193 -34.33 40.75 38.85
C GLU A 193 -33.70 39.45 39.42
N ARG A 194 -33.00 39.37 40.58
CA ARG A 194 -32.54 40.33 41.63
C ARG A 194 -31.46 39.70 42.57
N LYS A 195 -30.60 40.55 43.16
CA LYS A 195 -29.87 40.49 44.47
C LYS A 195 -29.37 39.16 45.13
N LYS A 196 -28.07 39.20 45.50
CA LYS A 196 -27.30 38.53 46.61
C LYS A 196 -27.96 38.66 48.03
N PRO A 197 -27.45 38.12 49.19
CA PRO A 197 -26.13 37.46 49.48
C PRO A 197 -26.01 36.28 50.52
N ALA A 198 -24.88 35.53 50.45
CA ALA A 198 -23.91 35.08 51.49
C ALA A 198 -24.21 34.27 52.81
N THR A 199 -23.16 33.49 53.20
CA THR A 199 -22.57 33.19 54.55
C THR A 199 -23.02 32.01 55.46
N ASN A 200 -22.09 31.63 56.38
CA ASN A 200 -22.18 30.84 57.65
C ASN A 200 -22.12 29.27 57.59
N ILE A 201 -21.45 28.47 58.47
CA ILE A 201 -20.54 28.62 59.68
C ILE A 201 -19.47 27.45 59.72
N GLY A 202 -18.41 27.55 60.54
CA GLY A 202 -17.47 26.44 60.95
C GLY A 202 -18.04 25.42 61.98
N ASN A 203 -17.30 24.60 62.76
CA ASN A 203 -15.89 24.61 63.25
C ASN A 203 -15.40 23.21 63.77
N VAL A 204 -14.12 22.79 63.53
CA VAL A 204 -12.98 22.51 64.50
C VAL A 204 -13.24 21.69 65.82
N PRO A 205 -12.36 20.82 66.44
CA PRO A 205 -11.05 20.14 66.07
C PRO A 205 -10.75 18.66 66.60
N GLU A 206 -9.52 18.17 66.30
CA GLU A 206 -8.47 17.45 67.14
C GLU A 206 -8.40 15.93 67.49
N ALA A 207 -7.27 15.29 67.06
CA ALA A 207 -6.27 14.45 67.79
C ALA A 207 -5.21 13.92 66.76
N ARG A 208 -3.87 14.08 66.83
CA ARG A 208 -2.79 13.67 67.78
C ARG A 208 -2.58 12.13 67.86
N THR A 209 -1.37 11.52 67.76
CA THR A 209 0.04 12.02 67.90
C THR A 209 1.16 11.04 67.40
N LEU A 210 2.38 11.55 67.08
CA LEU A 210 3.75 10.89 67.07
C LEU A 210 4.06 9.81 65.98
N THR A 211 5.29 9.54 65.46
CA THR A 211 6.65 10.18 65.46
C THR A 211 7.62 9.57 64.40
N SER A 212 8.46 10.42 63.76
CA SER A 212 9.91 10.24 63.34
C SER A 212 10.38 9.00 62.51
N GLU A 213 11.55 8.93 61.83
CA GLU A 213 12.82 9.72 61.72
C GLU A 213 13.34 9.92 60.26
N HIS A 214 14.47 10.63 60.12
CA HIS A 214 15.15 11.10 58.88
C HIS A 214 16.23 10.14 58.31
N HIS A 215 16.60 10.32 57.02
CA HIS A 215 17.97 10.55 56.44
C HIS A 215 17.81 10.59 54.89
N GLU A 216 18.03 11.68 54.15
CA GLU A 216 19.27 12.41 53.78
C GLU A 216 20.17 11.74 52.69
N HIS A 217 20.09 12.32 51.47
CA HIS A 217 21.15 12.80 50.52
C HIS A 217 22.61 12.26 50.54
N PRO A 218 23.45 12.45 49.45
CA PRO A 218 23.43 13.55 48.48
C PRO A 218 23.68 13.17 46.97
N ALA A 219 23.92 14.18 46.13
CA ALA A 219 24.20 14.07 44.68
C ALA A 219 25.58 14.66 44.27
N THR A 220 26.11 14.28 43.10
CA THR A 220 27.22 14.90 42.30
C THR A 220 27.43 14.05 41.01
N ARG A 221 28.06 14.45 39.88
CA ARG A 221 28.44 15.74 39.22
C ARG A 221 28.87 15.43 37.76
N GLU A 222 28.73 16.36 36.81
CA GLU A 222 29.46 16.36 35.50
C GLU A 222 30.82 17.11 35.61
N PRO A 223 31.74 17.08 34.60
CA PRO A 223 31.66 17.75 33.27
C PRO A 223 32.18 16.85 32.09
N SER A 224 32.53 17.25 30.85
CA SER A 224 32.78 18.57 30.21
C SER A 224 32.65 18.62 28.66
N HIS A 225 32.73 19.86 28.13
CA HIS A 225 33.19 20.33 26.80
C HIS A 225 34.44 19.59 26.22
N ALA A 226 34.88 19.67 24.93
CA ALA A 226 34.55 20.44 23.69
C ALA A 226 35.36 19.84 22.47
N SER A 227 35.25 20.23 21.18
CA SER A 227 34.23 20.88 20.29
C SER A 227 34.72 20.93 18.80
N HIS A 228 33.92 21.54 17.90
CA HIS A 228 34.27 22.15 16.56
C HIS A 228 34.41 21.32 15.25
N ALA A 229 33.55 21.71 14.29
CA ALA A 229 33.77 21.93 12.84
C ALA A 229 34.10 20.78 11.85
N GLY A 230 33.26 20.66 10.81
CA GLY A 230 33.53 19.90 9.57
C GLY A 230 32.28 19.79 8.68
N SER A 231 32.33 20.24 7.43
CA SER A 231 31.17 20.26 6.52
C SER A 231 31.25 19.21 5.41
N ALA A 232 30.22 18.38 5.28
CA ALA A 232 29.93 17.63 4.06
C ALA A 232 28.41 17.37 3.93
N SER A 233 27.80 17.90 2.88
CA SER A 233 26.48 17.43 2.43
C SER A 233 26.67 16.14 1.63
N HIS A 234 25.99 15.05 2.03
CA HIS A 234 25.84 13.86 1.20
C HIS A 234 24.37 13.48 1.13
N ALA A 235 23.82 13.47 -0.09
CA ALA A 235 22.51 12.92 -0.37
C ALA A 235 22.61 11.38 -0.39
N GLY A 236 22.75 10.80 0.80
CA GLY A 236 22.73 9.36 1.00
C GLY A 236 21.31 8.82 0.88
N GLY A 237 20.85 8.59 -0.36
CA GLY A 237 19.81 7.59 -0.57
C GLY A 237 20.34 6.24 -0.08
N ALA A 238 19.53 5.48 0.64
CA ALA A 238 19.90 4.11 0.99
C ALA A 238 20.17 3.31 -0.30
N PRO A 239 21.14 2.38 -0.31
CA PRO A 239 21.27 1.45 -1.43
C PRO A 239 19.93 0.71 -1.62
N PRO A 240 19.56 0.36 -2.86
CA PRO A 240 18.36 -0.43 -3.10
C PRO A 240 18.45 -1.73 -2.28
N SER A 241 17.38 -2.04 -1.56
CA SER A 241 17.29 -3.26 -0.77
C SER A 241 17.35 -4.48 -1.69
N VAL A 242 18.22 -5.43 -1.36
CA VAL A 242 18.43 -6.67 -2.11
C VAL A 242 17.71 -7.78 -1.35
N GLY A 243 16.87 -8.55 -2.04
CA GLY A 243 15.98 -9.52 -1.40
C GLY A 243 16.74 -10.59 -0.61
N ARG A 244 16.07 -11.22 0.36
CA ARG A 244 16.61 -12.39 1.06
C ARG A 244 16.74 -13.54 0.06
N VAL A 245 17.98 -13.90 -0.26
CA VAL A 245 18.30 -15.10 -1.04
C VAL A 245 17.80 -16.34 -0.29
N LEU A 246 17.01 -17.16 -0.98
CA LEU A 246 16.57 -18.50 -0.56
C LEU A 246 17.39 -19.59 -1.28
N TYR A 247 17.73 -19.35 -2.55
CA TYR A 247 18.58 -20.19 -3.38
C TYR A 247 19.40 -19.35 -4.35
N ASP A 248 20.63 -19.79 -4.67
CA ASP A 248 21.51 -19.18 -5.67
C ASP A 248 22.55 -20.22 -6.16
N ASP A 249 22.59 -20.50 -7.47
CA ASP A 249 23.64 -21.31 -8.12
C ASP A 249 24.56 -20.50 -9.06
N GLY A 250 24.37 -19.18 -9.11
CA GLY A 250 25.04 -18.25 -10.03
C GLY A 250 24.38 -18.09 -11.40
N ASN A 251 23.37 -18.90 -11.73
CA ASN A 251 22.56 -18.80 -12.95
C ASN A 251 21.04 -18.80 -12.66
N HIS A 252 20.60 -19.49 -11.61
CA HIS A 252 19.25 -19.49 -11.06
C HIS A 252 19.30 -18.96 -9.62
N GLN A 253 18.37 -18.06 -9.27
CA GLN A 253 18.24 -17.47 -7.94
C GLN A 253 16.77 -17.36 -7.53
N ASP A 254 16.49 -17.59 -6.25
CA ASP A 254 15.16 -17.44 -5.65
C ASP A 254 15.24 -16.46 -4.49
N LEU A 255 14.46 -15.39 -4.57
CA LEU A 255 14.52 -14.28 -3.63
C LEU A 255 13.16 -14.06 -2.96
N LEU A 256 13.15 -13.97 -1.63
CA LEU A 256 12.08 -13.32 -0.88
C LEU A 256 12.36 -11.81 -0.86
N LEU A 257 11.47 -11.03 -1.46
CA LEU A 257 11.55 -9.57 -1.46
C LEU A 257 11.20 -9.00 -0.07
N HIS A 258 11.49 -7.73 0.17
CA HIS A 258 11.28 -7.12 1.49
C HIS A 258 9.79 -7.01 1.86
N ASP A 259 9.47 -7.17 3.15
CA ASP A 259 8.15 -6.83 3.69
C ASP A 259 7.87 -5.32 3.51
N PHE A 260 6.88 -5.03 2.67
CA PHE A 260 6.32 -3.70 2.47
C PHE A 260 4.89 -3.56 3.03
N THR A 261 4.37 -4.58 3.71
CA THR A 261 2.95 -4.72 4.11
C THR A 261 2.58 -4.14 5.48
N ARG A 262 3.54 -3.56 6.20
CA ARG A 262 3.37 -3.01 7.57
C ARG A 262 2.17 -2.06 7.74
N GLY A 263 1.11 -2.54 8.40
CA GLY A 263 -0.10 -1.78 8.69
C GLY A 263 -1.22 -2.65 9.26
N LEU A 264 -2.48 -2.26 9.01
CA LEU A 264 -3.68 -3.06 9.30
C LEU A 264 -3.97 -4.10 8.20
N SER A 265 -2.93 -4.66 7.59
CA SER A 265 -3.04 -5.58 6.46
C SER A 265 -2.18 -6.81 6.75
N VAL A 266 -2.67 -7.99 6.34
CA VAL A 266 -1.93 -9.25 6.50
C VAL A 266 -0.58 -9.13 5.77
N GLN A 267 0.48 -9.64 6.39
CA GLN A 267 1.81 -9.67 5.79
C GLN A 267 1.80 -10.49 4.50
N ALA A 268 2.23 -9.91 3.38
CA ALA A 268 2.33 -10.61 2.10
C ALA A 268 3.80 -10.73 1.66
N ASN A 269 4.28 -11.96 1.59
CA ASN A 269 5.59 -12.33 1.06
C ASN A 269 5.53 -12.34 -0.47
N VAL A 270 6.38 -11.54 -1.13
CA VAL A 270 6.53 -11.56 -2.59
C VAL A 270 7.83 -12.27 -2.96
N TYR A 271 7.75 -13.22 -3.90
CA TYR A 271 8.90 -13.99 -4.34
C TYR A 271 9.29 -13.64 -5.79
N LEU A 272 10.59 -13.63 -6.06
CA LEU A 272 11.18 -13.36 -7.36
C LEU A 272 12.19 -14.46 -7.72
N ILE A 273 11.84 -15.25 -8.73
CA ILE A 273 12.72 -16.24 -9.35
C ILE A 273 13.46 -15.56 -10.50
N ILE A 274 14.78 -15.64 -10.54
CA ILE A 274 15.62 -15.07 -11.60
C ILE A 274 16.41 -16.20 -12.25
N ARG A 275 16.42 -16.25 -13.59
CA ARG A 275 17.30 -17.15 -14.33
C ARG A 275 17.96 -16.45 -15.51
N GLY A 276 19.29 -16.39 -15.50
CA GLY A 276 20.12 -15.73 -16.52
C GLY A 276 19.89 -14.23 -16.66
N ARG A 277 18.84 -13.82 -17.40
CA ARG A 277 18.41 -12.41 -17.55
C ARG A 277 16.88 -12.23 -17.53
N ALA A 278 16.13 -13.28 -17.20
CA ALA A 278 14.67 -13.27 -17.10
C ALA A 278 14.22 -13.46 -15.64
N GLY A 279 13.01 -13.00 -15.33
CA GLY A 279 12.39 -13.21 -14.02
C GLY A 279 10.94 -13.71 -14.07
N ILE A 280 10.55 -14.47 -13.05
CA ILE A 280 9.16 -14.73 -12.64
C ILE A 280 8.92 -14.07 -11.30
N ILE A 281 7.89 -13.22 -11.18
CA ILE A 281 7.43 -12.71 -9.89
C ILE A 281 6.13 -13.43 -9.49
N LEU A 282 6.03 -13.83 -8.22
CA LEU A 282 4.91 -14.57 -7.66
C LEU A 282 4.09 -13.66 -6.75
N ASP A 283 2.77 -13.68 -6.91
CA ASP A 283 1.78 -13.02 -6.05
C ASP A 283 2.17 -11.58 -5.65
N PRO A 284 2.46 -10.68 -6.61
CA PRO A 284 3.15 -9.41 -6.38
C PRO A 284 2.27 -8.30 -5.77
N GLY A 285 1.05 -8.65 -5.37
CA GLY A 285 0.22 -7.91 -4.45
C GLY A 285 -0.51 -6.68 -5.00
N GLY A 286 -0.87 -5.79 -4.08
CA GLY A 286 -1.77 -4.67 -4.35
C GLY A 286 -1.08 -3.31 -4.57
N PRO A 287 -1.84 -2.29 -5.02
CA PRO A 287 -1.30 -0.95 -5.28
C PRO A 287 -0.57 -0.27 -4.12
N LYS A 288 -0.84 -0.67 -2.86
CA LYS A 288 -0.13 -0.18 -1.66
C LYS A 288 1.37 -0.56 -1.67
N VAL A 289 1.73 -1.75 -2.16
CA VAL A 289 3.12 -2.26 -2.16
C VAL A 289 3.81 -2.13 -3.52
N TYR A 290 3.03 -2.04 -4.61
CA TYR A 290 3.52 -2.02 -6.00
C TYR A 290 4.79 -1.20 -6.25
N PRO A 291 4.91 0.09 -5.84
CA PRO A 291 6.08 0.90 -6.18
C PRO A 291 7.39 0.38 -5.58
N ASN A 292 7.33 -0.25 -4.40
CA ASN A 292 8.51 -0.76 -3.71
C ASN A 292 8.91 -2.12 -4.30
N VAL A 293 7.94 -3.02 -4.44
CA VAL A 293 8.13 -4.36 -5.05
C VAL A 293 8.67 -4.25 -6.48
N PHE A 294 8.17 -3.28 -7.26
CA PHE A 294 8.62 -3.02 -8.63
C PHE A 294 10.06 -2.51 -8.70
N GLU A 295 10.45 -1.54 -7.87
CA GLU A 295 11.84 -1.05 -7.87
C GLU A 295 12.82 -2.08 -7.30
N GLU A 296 12.45 -2.86 -6.27
CA GLU A 296 13.27 -3.98 -5.78
C GLU A 296 13.41 -5.07 -6.86
N THR A 297 12.33 -5.42 -7.56
CA THR A 297 12.37 -6.36 -8.69
C THR A 297 13.31 -5.88 -9.79
N ARG A 298 13.25 -4.59 -10.15
CA ARG A 298 14.15 -3.99 -11.13
C ARG A 298 15.61 -3.93 -10.68
N ALA A 299 15.87 -3.76 -9.39
CA ALA A 299 17.21 -3.77 -8.82
C ALA A 299 17.83 -5.17 -8.89
N ASN A 300 17.13 -6.19 -8.39
CA ASN A 300 17.60 -7.58 -8.39
C ASN A 300 17.79 -8.14 -9.81
N LEU A 301 16.92 -7.75 -10.77
CA LEU A 301 17.05 -8.16 -12.17
C LEU A 301 18.32 -7.62 -12.88
N GLY A 302 19.04 -6.62 -12.34
CA GLY A 302 20.32 -6.17 -12.91
C GLY A 302 20.26 -5.68 -14.38
N GLY A 303 19.13 -5.13 -14.80
CA GLY A 303 18.88 -4.77 -16.21
C GLY A 303 18.50 -5.97 -17.11
N GLY A 304 18.15 -7.10 -16.52
CA GLY A 304 17.32 -8.14 -17.13
C GLY A 304 15.87 -7.69 -17.30
N HIS A 305 14.95 -8.64 -17.44
CA HIS A 305 13.54 -8.35 -17.71
C HIS A 305 12.59 -9.31 -16.99
N LEU A 306 11.47 -8.79 -16.48
CA LEU A 306 10.38 -9.62 -15.99
C LEU A 306 9.68 -10.28 -17.19
N ARG A 307 9.69 -11.61 -17.24
CA ARG A 307 9.14 -12.41 -18.34
C ARG A 307 7.79 -13.01 -17.97
N HIS A 308 7.61 -13.39 -16.71
CA HIS A 308 6.37 -13.98 -16.19
C HIS A 308 5.92 -13.34 -14.88
N ILE A 309 4.60 -13.34 -14.68
CA ILE A 309 3.95 -13.08 -13.39
C ILE A 309 3.14 -14.34 -13.09
N PHE A 310 3.27 -14.90 -11.90
CA PHE A 310 2.42 -15.98 -11.40
C PHE A 310 1.44 -15.41 -10.39
N LEU A 311 0.17 -15.79 -10.51
CA LEU A 311 -0.87 -15.53 -9.53
C LEU A 311 -1.46 -16.87 -9.09
N SER A 312 -1.21 -17.25 -7.83
CA SER A 312 -1.76 -18.47 -7.21
C SER A 312 -3.27 -18.53 -7.37
N HIS A 313 -3.95 -17.43 -6.99
CA HIS A 313 -5.39 -17.27 -7.13
C HIS A 313 -5.81 -15.78 -7.33
N GLN A 314 -7.04 -15.41 -6.94
CA GLN A 314 -7.71 -14.15 -7.34
C GLN A 314 -7.72 -13.02 -6.31
N ASP A 315 -7.26 -13.24 -5.08
CA ASP A 315 -7.62 -12.36 -3.96
C ASP A 315 -6.86 -11.00 -3.96
N PRO A 316 -7.36 -9.99 -3.21
CA PRO A 316 -6.94 -8.61 -3.40
C PRO A 316 -5.45 -8.35 -3.17
N ASP A 317 -4.86 -9.10 -2.24
CA ASP A 317 -3.46 -9.09 -1.81
C ASP A 317 -2.54 -9.96 -2.68
N ILE A 318 -3.08 -10.67 -3.66
CA ILE A 318 -2.34 -11.44 -4.68
C ILE A 318 -2.12 -10.61 -5.95
N GLY A 319 -3.21 -10.04 -6.48
CA GLY A 319 -3.26 -9.63 -7.90
C GLY A 319 -3.78 -8.24 -8.22
N THR A 320 -4.16 -7.38 -7.25
CA THR A 320 -4.81 -6.09 -7.59
C THR A 320 -3.89 -5.06 -8.25
N SER A 321 -2.56 -5.21 -8.18
CA SER A 321 -1.62 -4.39 -8.97
C SER A 321 -1.33 -4.93 -10.38
N LEU A 322 -1.93 -6.06 -10.79
CA LEU A 322 -1.62 -6.76 -12.05
C LEU A 322 -1.68 -5.84 -13.30
N ASN A 323 -2.64 -4.91 -13.37
CA ASN A 323 -2.71 -3.98 -14.50
C ASN A 323 -1.45 -3.10 -14.59
N SER A 324 -0.90 -2.64 -13.46
CA SER A 324 0.34 -1.87 -13.44
C SER A 324 1.53 -2.72 -13.89
N TRP A 325 1.67 -3.94 -13.36
CA TRP A 325 2.72 -4.88 -13.80
C TRP A 325 2.67 -5.19 -15.30
N LEU A 326 1.48 -5.42 -15.85
CA LEU A 326 1.31 -5.67 -17.29
C LEU A 326 1.52 -4.40 -18.13
N MET A 327 1.28 -3.20 -17.59
CA MET A 327 1.55 -1.93 -18.28
C MET A 327 3.04 -1.59 -18.31
N ASP A 328 3.72 -1.73 -17.18
CA ASP A 328 5.12 -1.28 -17.00
C ASP A 328 6.15 -2.37 -17.40
N THR A 329 5.71 -3.60 -17.71
CA THR A 329 6.57 -4.71 -18.16
C THR A 329 6.05 -5.42 -19.42
N GLY A 330 6.96 -6.13 -20.09
CA GLY A 330 6.61 -7.07 -21.17
C GLY A 330 6.07 -8.42 -20.70
N ALA A 331 5.89 -8.64 -19.39
CA ALA A 331 5.62 -9.94 -18.81
C ALA A 331 4.28 -10.54 -19.25
N THR A 332 4.20 -11.88 -19.21
CA THR A 332 2.96 -12.65 -19.35
C THR A 332 2.52 -13.15 -17.98
N ALA A 333 1.28 -12.84 -17.59
CA ALA A 333 0.70 -13.28 -16.33
C ALA A 333 -0.01 -14.63 -16.48
N TRP A 334 0.15 -15.50 -15.49
CA TRP A 334 -0.47 -16.83 -15.41
C TRP A 334 -1.39 -16.88 -14.19
N VAL A 335 -2.61 -17.37 -14.37
CA VAL A 335 -3.60 -17.58 -13.30
C VAL A 335 -4.54 -18.71 -13.68
N SER A 336 -5.22 -19.34 -12.72
CA SER A 336 -6.30 -20.29 -13.00
C SER A 336 -7.26 -19.79 -14.09
N ARG A 337 -7.59 -20.68 -15.04
CA ARG A 337 -8.59 -20.46 -16.09
C ARG A 337 -9.92 -19.91 -15.58
N LEU A 338 -10.31 -20.20 -14.33
CA LEU A 338 -11.49 -19.63 -13.67
C LEU A 338 -11.44 -18.09 -13.64
N TRP A 339 -10.30 -17.50 -13.30
CA TRP A 339 -10.18 -16.08 -12.95
C TRP A 339 -9.85 -15.15 -14.12
N THR A 340 -9.44 -15.70 -15.26
CA THR A 340 -9.16 -14.94 -16.49
C THR A 340 -10.30 -14.01 -16.94
N ARG A 341 -11.54 -14.32 -16.56
CA ARG A 341 -12.74 -13.48 -16.81
C ARG A 341 -13.15 -12.58 -15.65
N PHE A 342 -12.56 -12.75 -14.46
CA PHE A 342 -12.86 -11.97 -13.26
C PHE A 342 -11.82 -10.88 -12.99
N LEU A 343 -10.52 -11.19 -13.12
CA LEU A 343 -9.45 -10.22 -12.92
C LEU A 343 -9.56 -8.93 -13.77
N PRO A 344 -10.16 -8.92 -14.98
CA PRO A 344 -10.44 -7.68 -15.71
C PRO A 344 -11.30 -6.66 -14.95
N HIS A 345 -12.05 -7.06 -13.91
CA HIS A 345 -12.75 -6.12 -13.01
C HIS A 345 -11.79 -5.26 -12.16
N PHE A 346 -10.53 -5.66 -11.98
CA PHE A 346 -9.48 -4.79 -11.42
C PHE A 346 -8.99 -3.72 -12.41
N GLY A 347 -9.57 -3.64 -13.60
CA GLY A 347 -9.25 -2.62 -14.61
C GLY A 347 -8.13 -3.01 -15.57
N ILE A 348 -7.89 -4.31 -15.76
CA ILE A 348 -6.94 -4.81 -16.78
C ILE A 348 -7.41 -4.32 -18.15
N ASP A 349 -6.56 -3.57 -18.84
CA ASP A 349 -6.92 -3.07 -20.17
C ASP A 349 -7.13 -4.22 -21.17
N ARG A 350 -8.11 -4.06 -22.07
CA ARG A 350 -8.45 -5.07 -23.09
C ARG A 350 -7.27 -5.43 -24.00
N LEU A 351 -6.30 -4.53 -24.18
CA LEU A 351 -5.06 -4.76 -24.94
C LEU A 351 -4.04 -5.64 -24.18
N LEU A 352 -4.23 -5.85 -22.88
CA LEU A 352 -3.38 -6.70 -22.03
C LEU A 352 -3.96 -8.10 -21.84
N ALA A 353 -5.23 -8.32 -22.21
CA ALA A 353 -5.94 -9.59 -21.99
C ALA A 353 -5.22 -10.80 -22.62
N ASP A 354 -4.59 -10.63 -23.79
CA ASP A 354 -3.82 -11.70 -24.45
C ASP A 354 -2.53 -12.10 -23.69
N ARG A 355 -2.10 -11.27 -22.72
CA ARG A 355 -1.01 -11.56 -21.77
C ARG A 355 -1.50 -12.10 -20.41
N LEU A 356 -2.81 -12.26 -20.21
CA LEU A 356 -3.37 -13.00 -19.07
C LEU A 356 -3.71 -14.42 -19.52
N ARG A 357 -2.80 -15.36 -19.24
CA ARG A 357 -2.88 -16.74 -19.71
C ARG A 357 -3.57 -17.66 -18.69
N PRO A 358 -4.46 -18.56 -19.15
CA PRO A 358 -5.09 -19.56 -18.30
C PRO A 358 -4.11 -20.70 -17.97
N ILE A 359 -3.98 -21.00 -16.68
CA ILE A 359 -3.51 -22.30 -16.17
C ILE A 359 -4.72 -23.26 -16.20
N PRO A 360 -4.62 -24.46 -16.79
CA PRO A 360 -5.70 -25.46 -16.78
C PRO A 360 -5.78 -26.18 -15.43
N ASP A 361 -6.91 -26.83 -15.12
CA ASP A 361 -7.20 -27.33 -13.76
C ASP A 361 -6.31 -28.52 -13.34
N GLU A 362 -5.71 -29.20 -14.33
CA GLU A 362 -4.68 -30.23 -14.15
C GLU A 362 -3.27 -29.68 -13.87
N GLY A 363 -3.07 -28.36 -13.90
CA GLY A 363 -1.76 -27.72 -13.81
C GLY A 363 -0.98 -27.75 -15.13
N MET A 364 0.25 -27.23 -15.13
CA MET A 364 1.11 -27.25 -16.33
C MET A 364 2.58 -27.09 -15.99
N VAL A 365 3.45 -27.41 -16.96
CA VAL A 365 4.88 -27.07 -16.93
C VAL A 365 5.11 -25.85 -17.83
N LEU A 366 5.95 -24.92 -17.37
CA LEU A 366 6.36 -23.70 -18.07
C LEU A 366 7.88 -23.73 -18.29
N ASP A 367 8.31 -23.66 -19.56
CA ASP A 367 9.71 -23.38 -19.91
C ASP A 367 10.10 -21.96 -19.47
N PHE A 368 11.03 -21.89 -18.52
CA PHE A 368 11.66 -20.67 -18.06
C PHE A 368 13.18 -20.72 -18.34
N GLU A 369 13.56 -20.25 -19.53
CA GLU A 369 14.95 -20.20 -20.02
C GLU A 369 15.65 -21.58 -20.06
N GLY A 370 14.89 -22.68 -20.23
CA GLY A 370 15.40 -24.05 -20.12
C GLY A 370 15.42 -24.62 -18.71
N ALA A 371 14.52 -24.16 -17.82
CA ALA A 371 14.13 -24.85 -16.60
C ALA A 371 12.61 -25.10 -16.62
N ASP A 372 12.18 -26.29 -16.19
CA ASP A 372 10.78 -26.72 -16.19
C ASP A 372 10.10 -26.30 -14.88
N ILE A 373 9.51 -25.11 -14.85
CA ILE A 373 8.75 -24.60 -13.70
C ILE A 373 7.36 -25.24 -13.67
N VAL A 374 6.92 -25.77 -12.53
CA VAL A 374 5.68 -26.55 -12.42
C VAL A 374 4.59 -25.77 -11.69
N PHE A 375 3.46 -25.53 -12.35
CA PHE A 375 2.25 -24.99 -11.73
C PHE A 375 1.41 -26.15 -11.17
N VAL A 376 1.42 -26.29 -9.85
CA VAL A 376 0.89 -27.41 -9.08
C VAL A 376 -0.55 -27.13 -8.64
N PRO A 377 -1.55 -28.00 -8.92
CA PRO A 377 -2.94 -27.76 -8.54
C PRO A 377 -3.15 -27.72 -7.01
N ALA A 378 -3.70 -26.61 -6.50
CA ALA A 378 -3.98 -26.40 -5.07
C ALA A 378 -5.44 -25.98 -4.82
N HIS A 379 -6.35 -26.38 -5.70
CA HIS A 379 -7.77 -26.03 -5.66
C HIS A 379 -8.42 -26.31 -4.29
N PHE A 380 -9.24 -25.36 -3.86
CA PHE A 380 -9.95 -25.32 -2.58
C PHE A 380 -9.03 -25.15 -1.34
N LEU A 381 -7.80 -24.65 -1.53
CA LEU A 381 -6.82 -24.37 -0.47
C LEU A 381 -6.28 -22.91 -0.52
N HIS A 382 -7.10 -21.86 -0.36
CA HIS A 382 -8.57 -21.88 -0.16
C HIS A 382 -9.39 -21.69 -1.44
N SER A 383 -8.85 -20.99 -2.45
CA SER A 383 -9.61 -20.63 -3.66
C SER A 383 -9.97 -21.85 -4.52
N PRO A 384 -11.18 -21.92 -5.13
CA PRO A 384 -11.56 -23.00 -6.04
C PRO A 384 -10.74 -23.02 -7.35
N GLY A 385 -9.98 -21.95 -7.64
CA GLY A 385 -9.04 -21.87 -8.76
C GLY A 385 -7.67 -21.45 -8.27
N ASN A 386 -7.00 -22.34 -7.52
CA ASN A 386 -5.73 -22.04 -6.86
C ASN A 386 -4.60 -22.94 -7.37
N PHE A 387 -3.41 -22.35 -7.52
CA PHE A 387 -2.18 -23.03 -7.92
C PHE A 387 -1.02 -22.64 -7.01
N GLN A 388 -0.08 -23.57 -6.88
CA GLN A 388 1.24 -23.34 -6.30
C GLN A 388 2.29 -23.40 -7.40
N LEU A 389 3.49 -22.88 -7.13
CA LEU A 389 4.62 -22.96 -8.06
C LEU A 389 5.72 -23.79 -7.41
N TYR A 390 6.13 -24.87 -8.06
CA TYR A 390 7.31 -25.66 -7.69
C TYR A 390 8.42 -25.40 -8.69
N ASP A 391 9.59 -25.02 -8.18
CA ASP A 391 10.82 -24.97 -8.97
C ASP A 391 11.70 -26.21 -8.66
N PRO A 392 11.94 -27.11 -9.65
CA PRO A 392 12.80 -28.27 -9.46
C PRO A 392 14.30 -27.94 -9.31
N VAL A 393 14.74 -26.71 -9.60
CA VAL A 393 16.17 -26.32 -9.52
C VAL A 393 16.57 -26.06 -8.06
N SER A 394 15.89 -25.11 -7.42
CA SER A 394 16.02 -24.74 -6.01
C SER A 394 15.37 -25.74 -5.05
N LYS A 395 14.37 -26.49 -5.54
CA LYS A 395 13.50 -27.39 -4.77
C LYS A 395 12.59 -26.66 -3.78
N ILE A 396 12.20 -25.43 -4.11
CA ILE A 396 11.23 -24.62 -3.36
C ILE A 396 9.82 -24.88 -3.92
N LEU A 397 8.86 -25.13 -3.03
CA LEU A 397 7.44 -25.07 -3.30
C LEU A 397 6.88 -23.75 -2.74
N PHE A 398 6.57 -22.81 -3.62
CA PHE A 398 5.88 -21.57 -3.30
C PHE A 398 4.39 -21.88 -3.15
N SER A 399 3.92 -21.90 -1.91
CA SER A 399 2.68 -22.60 -1.53
C SER A 399 1.43 -21.72 -1.46
N GLY A 400 1.55 -20.42 -1.75
CA GLY A 400 0.47 -19.46 -1.55
C GLY A 400 0.08 -19.37 -0.07
N ASP A 401 -1.20 -19.19 0.20
CA ASP A 401 -1.79 -19.14 1.55
C ASP A 401 -1.76 -20.49 2.29
N LEU A 402 -1.39 -21.60 1.65
CA LEU A 402 -1.12 -22.85 2.36
C LEU A 402 0.25 -22.78 3.05
N GLY A 403 0.25 -22.81 4.37
CA GLY A 403 1.42 -22.48 5.22
C GLY A 403 1.37 -21.07 5.80
N ALA A 404 0.33 -20.28 5.49
CA ALA A 404 0.12 -18.97 6.07
C ALA A 404 0.15 -19.01 7.62
N SER A 405 1.00 -18.17 8.19
CA SER A 405 1.08 -17.89 9.63
C SER A 405 0.89 -16.41 9.89
N VAL A 406 0.04 -16.08 10.87
CA VAL A 406 -0.29 -14.70 11.27
C VAL A 406 0.56 -14.31 12.49
N GLY A 407 0.84 -13.01 12.65
CA GLY A 407 1.47 -12.48 13.88
C GLY A 407 2.93 -12.90 14.12
N VAL A 408 3.67 -13.30 13.08
CA VAL A 408 5.08 -13.74 13.18
C VAL A 408 6.07 -12.70 12.64
N ASP A 409 7.01 -12.25 13.49
CA ASP A 409 8.13 -11.40 13.06
C ASP A 409 9.25 -12.21 12.37
N ASP A 410 9.39 -13.50 12.71
CA ASP A 410 10.43 -14.39 12.19
C ASP A 410 10.03 -15.04 10.85
N LEU A 411 10.75 -14.70 9.78
CA LEU A 411 10.52 -15.21 8.42
C LEU A 411 10.96 -16.68 8.19
N GLN A 412 11.18 -17.47 9.25
CA GLN A 412 11.57 -18.89 9.15
C GLN A 412 11.16 -19.71 10.37
N VAL A 413 10.54 -20.85 10.11
CA VAL A 413 10.16 -21.83 11.15
C VAL A 413 11.42 -22.56 11.63
N THR A 414 11.56 -22.66 12.96
CA THR A 414 12.66 -23.37 13.63
C THR A 414 12.16 -24.55 14.47
N ASP A 415 10.99 -24.40 15.11
CA ASP A 415 10.23 -25.48 15.72
C ASP A 415 8.82 -25.49 15.11
N PHE A 416 8.45 -26.62 14.50
CA PHE A 416 7.15 -26.80 13.86
C PHE A 416 5.99 -26.79 14.86
N ASP A 417 6.14 -27.50 15.97
CA ASP A 417 5.05 -27.75 16.92
C ASP A 417 4.75 -26.48 17.74
N ALA A 418 5.77 -25.65 17.96
CA ALA A 418 5.61 -24.28 18.48
C ALA A 418 5.01 -23.29 17.46
N HIS A 419 5.09 -23.56 16.16
CA HIS A 419 4.59 -22.69 15.09
C HIS A 419 3.13 -22.99 14.67
N VAL A 420 2.64 -24.23 14.85
CA VAL A 420 1.25 -24.62 14.58
C VAL A 420 0.18 -23.65 15.12
N PRO A 421 0.28 -23.07 16.34
CA PRO A 421 -0.68 -22.07 16.83
C PRO A 421 -0.88 -20.86 15.90
N GLN A 422 0.18 -20.41 15.21
CA GLN A 422 0.12 -19.25 14.30
C GLN A 422 -0.53 -19.58 12.94
N MET A 423 -0.66 -20.87 12.62
CA MET A 423 -1.27 -21.36 11.37
C MET A 423 -2.70 -21.89 11.57
N ILE A 424 -3.00 -22.49 12.73
CA ILE A 424 -4.14 -23.40 12.91
C ILE A 424 -5.50 -22.71 12.74
N GLY A 425 -5.64 -21.45 13.19
CA GLY A 425 -6.86 -20.67 13.05
C GLY A 425 -7.20 -20.40 11.58
N PHE A 426 -6.24 -19.83 10.84
CA PHE A 426 -6.35 -19.59 9.41
C PHE A 426 -6.66 -20.88 8.64
N HIS A 427 -5.87 -21.94 8.84
CA HIS A 427 -6.05 -23.18 8.08
C HIS A 427 -7.40 -23.85 8.34
N LYS A 428 -7.86 -23.91 9.61
CA LYS A 428 -9.20 -24.42 9.93
C LYS A 428 -10.33 -23.59 9.34
N ARG A 429 -10.15 -22.26 9.23
CA ARG A 429 -11.20 -21.35 8.76
C ARG A 429 -11.26 -21.20 7.24
N TYR A 430 -10.14 -21.20 6.55
CA TYR A 430 -10.04 -20.90 5.12
C TYR A 430 -9.97 -22.16 4.23
N MET A 431 -9.16 -23.17 4.59
CA MET A 431 -9.00 -24.37 3.76
C MET A 431 -10.30 -25.16 3.70
N ALA A 432 -10.82 -25.45 2.50
CA ALA A 432 -12.23 -25.83 2.35
C ALA A 432 -12.60 -27.19 2.97
N SER A 433 -11.65 -28.14 3.04
CA SER A 433 -11.83 -29.45 3.68
C SER A 433 -10.49 -30.15 3.91
N GLY A 434 -10.42 -31.04 4.90
CA GLY A 434 -9.35 -32.03 5.02
C GLY A 434 -9.29 -32.98 3.82
N ARG A 435 -10.38 -33.12 3.03
CA ARG A 435 -10.36 -33.91 1.78
C ARG A 435 -9.49 -33.28 0.70
N SER A 436 -9.52 -31.96 0.51
CA SER A 436 -8.63 -31.28 -0.43
C SER A 436 -7.20 -31.28 0.09
N LEU A 437 -6.97 -31.08 1.39
CA LEU A 437 -5.64 -31.21 2.00
C LEU A 437 -5.03 -32.60 1.83
N ARG A 438 -5.78 -33.69 2.05
CA ARG A 438 -5.31 -35.08 1.81
C ARG A 438 -4.98 -35.35 0.35
N ALA A 439 -5.75 -34.81 -0.59
CA ALA A 439 -5.48 -34.95 -2.02
C ALA A 439 -4.19 -34.22 -2.42
N TRP A 440 -4.01 -32.99 -1.93
CA TRP A 440 -2.80 -32.20 -2.11
C TRP A 440 -1.57 -32.86 -1.48
N ALA A 441 -1.65 -33.25 -0.20
CA ALA A 441 -0.54 -33.85 0.55
C ALA A 441 -0.03 -35.14 -0.09
N LYS A 442 -0.93 -35.97 -0.62
CA LYS A 442 -0.55 -37.15 -1.41
C LYS A 442 0.25 -36.77 -2.66
N MET A 443 -0.19 -35.74 -3.40
CA MET A 443 0.42 -35.31 -4.66
C MET A 443 1.80 -34.65 -4.44
N VAL A 444 1.94 -33.75 -3.46
CA VAL A 444 3.22 -33.04 -3.26
C VAL A 444 4.33 -33.93 -2.68
N ARG A 445 3.98 -35.08 -2.07
CA ARG A 445 4.96 -36.14 -1.72
C ARG A 445 5.60 -36.83 -2.93
N GLU A 446 5.11 -36.59 -4.15
CA GLU A 446 5.75 -37.03 -5.40
C GLU A 446 6.85 -36.04 -5.88
N LEU A 447 7.03 -34.90 -5.18
CA LEU A 447 8.02 -33.86 -5.48
C LEU A 447 9.21 -33.90 -4.50
N ASP A 448 10.40 -33.54 -4.98
CA ASP A 448 11.62 -33.42 -4.17
C ASP A 448 11.70 -31.99 -3.59
N ILE A 449 11.04 -31.78 -2.45
CA ILE A 449 10.87 -30.46 -1.82
C ILE A 449 11.88 -30.28 -0.68
N ARG A 450 12.68 -29.21 -0.73
CA ARG A 450 13.58 -28.78 0.35
C ARG A 450 13.04 -27.62 1.17
N MET A 451 12.16 -26.80 0.59
CA MET A 451 11.59 -25.64 1.26
C MET A 451 10.13 -25.44 0.84
N ILE A 452 9.27 -25.07 1.79
CA ILE A 452 7.92 -24.58 1.51
C ILE A 452 7.89 -23.09 1.87
N ALA A 453 7.46 -22.26 0.92
CA ALA A 453 7.53 -20.80 0.98
C ALA A 453 6.11 -20.21 0.81
N PRO A 454 5.39 -19.94 1.92
CA PRO A 454 4.03 -19.41 1.87
C PRO A 454 4.01 -17.91 1.53
N GLN A 455 2.89 -17.46 0.96
CA GLN A 455 2.65 -16.05 0.63
C GLN A 455 2.28 -15.20 1.88
N HIS A 456 2.02 -15.82 3.04
CA HIS A 456 1.99 -15.15 4.35
C HIS A 456 2.95 -15.82 5.34
N GLY A 457 3.68 -15.03 6.15
CA GLY A 457 4.41 -15.54 7.33
C GLY A 457 5.75 -16.23 7.05
N ALA A 458 6.03 -17.33 7.76
CA ALA A 458 7.36 -17.95 7.84
C ALA A 458 7.60 -19.10 6.85
N ILE A 459 8.84 -19.25 6.34
CA ILE A 459 9.22 -20.38 5.46
C ILE A 459 9.56 -21.64 6.26
N PHE A 460 9.29 -22.82 5.68
CA PHE A 460 9.65 -24.13 6.23
C PHE A 460 10.86 -24.66 5.46
N GLU A 461 12.04 -24.75 6.09
CA GLU A 461 13.28 -25.20 5.43
C GLU A 461 13.74 -26.56 5.96
N GLY A 462 14.12 -27.46 5.06
CA GLY A 462 14.67 -28.77 5.37
C GLY A 462 13.61 -29.87 5.48
N GLU A 463 14.02 -31.08 5.07
CA GLU A 463 13.21 -32.29 4.94
C GLU A 463 12.31 -32.57 6.17
N SER A 464 12.80 -32.34 7.39
CA SER A 464 12.03 -32.56 8.62
C SER A 464 10.92 -31.54 8.86
N LEU A 465 11.05 -30.28 8.44
CA LEU A 465 9.97 -29.29 8.56
C LEU A 465 8.98 -29.44 7.41
N VAL A 466 9.47 -29.71 6.21
CA VAL A 466 8.66 -30.01 5.02
C VAL A 466 7.76 -31.24 5.25
N SER A 467 8.31 -32.36 5.75
CA SER A 467 7.49 -33.54 6.08
C SER A 467 6.45 -33.21 7.15
N LYS A 468 6.85 -32.64 8.29
CA LYS A 468 5.91 -32.28 9.38
C LYS A 468 4.75 -31.41 8.88
N PHE A 469 5.01 -30.44 8.00
CA PHE A 469 3.97 -29.60 7.42
C PHE A 469 3.00 -30.39 6.55
N ILE A 470 3.51 -31.21 5.62
CA ILE A 470 2.67 -32.04 4.73
C ILE A 470 1.86 -33.08 5.54
N ASP A 471 2.48 -33.69 6.54
CA ASP A 471 1.87 -34.67 7.44
C ASP A 471 0.77 -34.02 8.32
N TRP A 472 0.99 -32.78 8.78
CA TRP A 472 -0.01 -31.98 9.49
C TRP A 472 -1.20 -31.62 8.59
N CYS A 473 -0.96 -31.15 7.36
CA CYS A 473 -2.01 -30.86 6.38
C CYS A 473 -2.87 -32.10 6.08
N GLU A 474 -2.27 -33.27 5.87
CA GLU A 474 -3.01 -34.51 5.58
C GLU A 474 -4.01 -34.89 6.68
N ASN A 475 -3.66 -34.61 7.94
CA ASN A 475 -4.43 -35.01 9.12
C ASN A 475 -5.34 -33.90 9.68
N LEU A 476 -5.35 -32.71 9.07
CA LEU A 476 -6.14 -31.58 9.55
C LEU A 476 -7.60 -31.63 9.04
N GLU A 477 -8.56 -31.52 9.96
CA GLU A 477 -9.96 -31.20 9.66
C GLU A 477 -10.12 -29.69 9.50
N THR A 478 -10.73 -29.24 8.39
CA THR A 478 -10.87 -27.80 8.08
C THR A 478 -12.19 -27.49 7.40
N GLY A 479 -12.57 -26.21 7.43
CA GLY A 479 -13.63 -25.67 6.58
C GLY A 479 -14.95 -26.43 6.74
N THR A 480 -15.41 -27.02 5.65
CA THR A 480 -16.68 -27.78 5.60
C THR A 480 -16.74 -28.99 6.53
N ASP A 481 -15.60 -29.49 7.04
CA ASP A 481 -15.57 -30.53 8.08
C ASP A 481 -16.05 -30.00 9.47
N LEU A 482 -16.04 -28.67 9.67
CA LEU A 482 -16.22 -28.01 10.98
C LEU A 482 -17.47 -27.10 11.07
N PHE A 483 -18.24 -26.94 9.99
CA PHE A 483 -19.15 -25.79 9.82
C PHE A 483 -20.62 -25.98 10.26
N ASP A 484 -21.04 -27.14 10.76
CA ASP A 484 -22.42 -27.41 11.22
C ASP A 484 -22.99 -26.34 12.18
N ASN A 485 -22.12 -25.74 12.99
CA ASN A 485 -22.51 -24.74 13.98
C ASN A 485 -22.61 -23.30 13.44
N LEU A 486 -22.06 -23.00 12.26
CA LEU A 486 -22.01 -21.64 11.69
C LEU A 486 -23.18 -21.31 10.76
N TYR A 487 -23.84 -22.31 10.17
CA TYR A 487 -25.04 -22.11 9.32
C TYR A 487 -26.32 -21.91 10.14
N LYS A 488 -26.33 -20.84 10.95
CA LYS A 488 -27.47 -20.45 11.81
C LYS A 488 -27.87 -19.01 11.56
N LEU A 489 -29.16 -18.71 11.69
CA LEU A 489 -29.67 -17.34 11.55
C LEU A 489 -29.18 -16.47 12.72
N PRO A 490 -28.63 -15.26 12.46
CA PRO A 490 -28.27 -14.32 13.51
C PRO A 490 -29.45 -13.98 14.42
N SER A 491 -29.20 -13.85 15.72
CA SER A 491 -30.22 -13.50 16.71
C SER A 491 -30.16 -12.02 17.06
N LYS A 492 -31.21 -11.47 17.68
CA LYS A 492 -31.18 -10.08 18.17
C LYS A 492 -30.12 -9.80 19.24
N ALA A 493 -29.52 -10.84 19.82
CA ALA A 493 -28.42 -10.71 20.79
C ALA A 493 -27.05 -10.49 20.14
N THR A 494 -26.90 -10.68 18.81
CA THR A 494 -25.62 -10.49 18.10
C THR A 494 -25.49 -9.10 17.45
N GLN A 495 -26.07 -8.06 18.07
CA GLN A 495 -25.84 -6.67 17.65
C GLN A 495 -24.67 -6.08 18.45
N GLY A 496 -23.59 -5.76 17.75
CA GLY A 496 -22.31 -5.37 18.35
C GLY A 496 -21.38 -6.56 18.47
N GLY A 497 -20.66 -6.87 17.39
CA GLY A 497 -19.52 -7.77 17.48
C GLY A 497 -18.36 -7.05 18.16
N SER A 498 -17.89 -7.60 19.28
CA SER A 498 -16.46 -7.49 19.58
C SER A 498 -15.69 -8.21 18.48
N LEU A 499 -14.50 -7.71 18.14
CA LEU A 499 -13.51 -8.55 17.46
C LEU A 499 -13.25 -9.76 18.36
N ASP A 500 -13.31 -10.96 17.79
CA ASP A 500 -13.14 -12.21 18.53
C ASP A 500 -11.63 -12.51 18.61
N PRO A 501 -10.99 -12.44 19.80
CA PRO A 501 -9.53 -12.49 19.93
C PRO A 501 -8.93 -13.89 19.68
N GLU A 502 -9.76 -14.89 19.36
CA GLU A 502 -9.30 -16.19 18.84
C GLU A 502 -9.30 -16.26 17.29
N MET A 503 -9.45 -15.10 16.62
CA MET A 503 -9.56 -15.00 15.15
C MET A 503 -8.55 -14.05 14.46
N ASP A 504 -7.64 -13.44 15.24
CA ASP A 504 -6.42 -12.76 14.76
C ASP A 504 -5.21 -13.72 14.87
#